data_AF-A0A376L0N9-F1
#
_entry.id   AF-A0A376L0N9-F1
#
_cell.length_a   1.000
_cell.length_b   1.000
_cell.length_c   1.000
_cell.angle_alpha   90.00
_cell.angle_beta   90.00
_cell.angle_gamma   90.00
#
_symmetry.space_group_name_H-M   'P 1'
#
loop_
_entity.id
_entity.type
_entity.pdbx_description
1 polymer ?
#
loop_
_entity_poly.entity_id
_entity_poly.type
_entity_poly.pdbx_seq_one_letter_code
_entity_poly.pdbx_strand_id
1 'polypeptide(L)'
;MDGWRNNAEVARGTSRSPEIWPGRRIVLTGHPQANLNREWQVVASDLHGEQPQAVPGRRGSGTTLDNHFAVIPADRTWRPQPLLKPLVDGPQSAVVTGPAGEEIFCDEHGRVRVKFNWDRYNPSNQESSCWIRVAQAWAGTGFGNLAIPRVGQEVIVDFLNGDPGPADHYGAYLPPGKPHPRQPAGDEDADDDPLENL
;
A
#
# COMPACT_ATOMS: atom_id res chain seq x y z
N MET A 1 16.24 -10.48 -5.74
CA MET A 1 16.46 -11.32 -6.94
C MET A 1 15.82 -12.70 -6.81
N ASP A 2 15.80 -13.29 -5.62
CA ASP A 2 15.40 -14.71 -5.42
C ASP A 2 13.94 -15.04 -5.78
N GLY A 3 12.99 -14.12 -5.57
CA GLY A 3 11.59 -14.31 -5.97
C GLY A 3 11.37 -14.44 -7.49
N TRP A 4 12.26 -13.83 -8.29
CA TRP A 4 12.23 -13.94 -9.76
C TRP A 4 12.91 -15.21 -10.28
N ARG A 5 13.69 -15.89 -9.43
CA ARG A 5 14.43 -17.12 -9.75
C ARG A 5 13.92 -18.34 -8.99
N ASN A 6 12.77 -18.22 -8.31
CA ASN A 6 12.20 -19.26 -7.47
C ASN A 6 11.87 -20.57 -8.22
N ASN A 7 11.74 -20.50 -9.56
CA ASN A 7 11.46 -21.62 -10.44
C ASN A 7 12.66 -22.04 -11.32
N ALA A 8 13.89 -21.59 -11.02
CA ALA A 8 15.06 -21.90 -11.86
C ALA A 8 15.46 -23.38 -11.85
N GLU A 9 15.11 -24.12 -10.79
CA GLU A 9 15.27 -25.57 -10.71
C GLU A 9 14.04 -26.14 -10.01
N VAL A 10 13.12 -26.69 -10.80
CA VAL A 10 11.87 -27.29 -10.32
C VAL A 10 11.79 -28.71 -10.86
N ALA A 11 11.57 -29.68 -9.98
CA ALA A 11 11.19 -31.03 -10.35
C ALA A 11 9.69 -31.23 -10.08
N ARG A 12 9.06 -32.09 -10.88
CA ARG A 12 7.65 -32.47 -10.74
C ARG A 12 7.54 -33.96 -10.50
N GLY A 13 6.60 -34.35 -9.66
CA GLY A 13 6.35 -35.75 -9.33
C GLY A 13 4.88 -36.03 -9.07
N THR A 14 4.55 -37.31 -9.04
CA THR A 14 3.23 -37.80 -8.63
C THR A 14 3.36 -38.73 -7.44
N SER A 15 2.38 -38.70 -6.55
CA SER A 15 2.30 -39.65 -5.43
C SER A 15 0.85 -39.98 -5.11
N ARG A 16 0.66 -41.00 -4.27
CA ARG A 16 -0.65 -41.33 -3.68
C ARG A 16 -0.72 -40.96 -2.21
N SER A 17 0.14 -40.05 -1.76
CA SER A 17 0.23 -39.66 -0.36
C SER A 17 -0.33 -38.25 -0.16
N PRO A 18 -1.21 -38.03 0.83
CA PRO A 18 -1.64 -36.70 1.23
C PRO A 18 -0.54 -35.95 2.02
N GLU A 19 0.53 -36.65 2.41
CA GLU A 19 1.61 -36.06 3.22
C GLU A 19 2.57 -35.18 2.41
N ILE A 20 2.41 -35.13 1.08
CA ILE A 20 3.16 -34.25 0.19
C ILE A 20 2.37 -32.96 -0.02
N TRP A 21 2.70 -31.94 0.77
CA TRP A 21 2.06 -30.62 0.74
C TRP A 21 3.11 -29.49 0.84
N PRO A 22 2.79 -28.26 0.41
CA PRO A 22 3.79 -27.19 0.26
C PRO A 22 4.39 -26.77 1.61
N GLY A 23 5.72 -26.70 1.69
CA GLY A 23 6.46 -26.44 2.92
C GLY A 23 7.06 -27.69 3.56
N ARG A 24 6.63 -28.89 3.16
CA ARG A 24 7.26 -30.15 3.56
C ARG A 24 8.59 -30.35 2.84
N ARG A 25 9.55 -30.99 3.52
CA ARG A 25 10.76 -31.53 2.90
C ARG A 25 10.64 -33.03 2.72
N ILE A 26 11.14 -33.53 1.60
CA ILE A 26 11.16 -34.95 1.25
C ILE A 26 12.56 -35.32 0.77
N VAL A 27 13.00 -36.54 1.06
CA VAL A 27 14.26 -37.07 0.55
C VAL A 27 13.95 -37.98 -0.63
N LEU A 28 14.50 -37.67 -1.80
CA LEU A 28 14.40 -38.54 -2.97
C LEU A 28 15.50 -39.60 -2.89
N THR A 29 15.14 -40.87 -3.06
CA THR A 29 16.07 -42.01 -3.11
C THR A 29 15.72 -42.91 -4.30
N GLY A 30 16.70 -43.68 -4.79
CA GLY A 30 16.50 -44.66 -5.86
C GLY A 30 16.38 -44.09 -7.29
N HIS A 31 16.62 -42.80 -7.49
CA HIS A 31 16.64 -42.19 -8.83
C HIS A 31 17.91 -42.61 -9.60
N PRO A 32 17.83 -42.98 -10.91
CA PRO A 32 18.98 -43.41 -11.70
C PRO A 32 20.11 -42.37 -11.80
N GLN A 33 19.75 -41.10 -11.75
CA GLN A 33 20.72 -40.00 -11.65
C GLN A 33 21.02 -39.71 -10.18
N ALA A 34 22.25 -40.00 -9.76
CA ALA A 34 22.66 -39.91 -8.36
C ALA A 34 22.53 -38.50 -7.75
N ASN A 35 22.77 -37.46 -8.55
CA ASN A 35 22.67 -36.06 -8.12
C ASN A 35 21.25 -35.62 -7.73
N LEU A 36 20.21 -36.33 -8.17
CA LEU A 36 18.82 -36.05 -7.81
C LEU A 36 18.39 -36.74 -6.51
N ASN A 37 19.15 -37.73 -6.03
CA ASN A 37 18.90 -38.41 -4.76
C ASN A 37 19.34 -37.53 -3.57
N ARG A 38 18.56 -36.49 -3.31
CA ARG A 38 18.83 -35.45 -2.31
C ARG A 38 17.55 -34.99 -1.62
N GLU A 39 17.67 -34.05 -0.70
CA GLU A 39 16.51 -33.40 -0.07
C GLU A 39 15.90 -32.34 -1.00
N TRP A 40 14.57 -32.35 -1.07
CA TRP A 40 13.72 -31.49 -1.87
C TRP A 40 12.64 -30.85 -1.01
N GLN A 41 12.31 -29.60 -1.26
CA GLN A 41 11.21 -28.88 -0.62
C GLN A 41 10.01 -28.80 -1.57
N VAL A 42 8.83 -29.19 -1.09
CA VAL A 42 7.57 -29.07 -1.82
C VAL A 42 7.14 -27.61 -1.86
N VAL A 43 6.88 -27.09 -3.06
CA VAL A 43 6.44 -25.69 -3.27
C VAL A 43 5.02 -25.59 -3.81
N ALA A 44 4.49 -26.68 -4.38
CA ALA A 44 3.10 -26.78 -4.80
C ALA A 44 2.64 -28.25 -4.75
N SER A 45 1.36 -28.48 -4.48
CA SER A 45 0.72 -29.79 -4.57
C SER A 45 -0.75 -29.62 -4.98
N ASP A 46 -1.21 -30.47 -5.88
CA ASP A 46 -2.60 -30.64 -6.28
C ASP A 46 -3.02 -32.06 -5.92
N LEU A 47 -3.94 -32.18 -4.96
CA LEU A 47 -4.38 -33.44 -4.39
C LEU A 47 -5.82 -33.72 -4.82
N HIS A 48 -6.00 -34.74 -5.65
CA HIS A 48 -7.28 -35.25 -6.10
C HIS A 48 -7.60 -36.58 -5.42
N GLY A 49 -8.85 -36.77 -5.01
CA GLY A 49 -9.30 -38.01 -4.38
C GLY A 49 -10.66 -38.44 -4.91
N GLU A 50 -10.79 -39.72 -5.27
CA GLU A 50 -12.06 -40.27 -5.74
C GLU A 50 -12.46 -41.48 -4.89
N GLN A 51 -13.72 -41.50 -4.43
CA GLN A 51 -14.28 -42.61 -3.67
C GLN A 51 -15.57 -43.15 -4.32
N PRO A 52 -15.46 -44.04 -5.34
CA PRO A 52 -16.62 -44.59 -6.04
C PRO A 52 -17.58 -45.37 -5.16
N GLN A 53 -17.06 -46.05 -4.12
CA GLN A 53 -17.80 -46.90 -3.19
C GLN A 53 -18.72 -46.15 -2.20
N ALA A 54 -18.61 -44.82 -2.11
CA ALA A 54 -19.49 -44.01 -1.27
C ALA A 54 -20.93 -43.94 -1.83
N VAL A 55 -21.13 -44.29 -3.11
CA VAL A 55 -22.43 -44.29 -3.77
C VAL A 55 -23.07 -45.70 -3.69
N PRO A 56 -24.26 -45.85 -3.08
CA PRO A 56 -24.96 -47.13 -3.03
C PRO A 56 -25.22 -47.69 -4.43
N GLY A 57 -24.89 -48.97 -4.64
CA GLY A 57 -25.12 -49.67 -5.92
C GLY A 57 -23.99 -49.53 -6.95
N ARG A 58 -22.99 -48.66 -6.72
CA ARG A 58 -21.80 -48.57 -7.58
C ARG A 58 -20.76 -49.60 -7.16
N ARG A 59 -20.44 -50.56 -8.03
CA ARG A 59 -19.33 -51.52 -7.86
C ARG A 59 -18.17 -51.10 -8.78
N GLY A 60 -16.95 -51.04 -8.25
CA GLY A 60 -15.75 -50.55 -8.96
C GLY A 60 -14.54 -50.44 -8.03
N SER A 61 -13.39 -49.98 -8.54
CA SER A 61 -12.12 -49.89 -7.78
C SER A 61 -12.27 -49.01 -6.52
N GLY A 62 -11.49 -49.34 -5.49
CA GLY A 62 -11.51 -48.67 -4.17
C GLY A 62 -11.13 -47.18 -4.22
N THR A 63 -11.12 -46.53 -3.05
CA THR A 63 -10.73 -45.11 -2.91
C THR A 63 -9.35 -44.86 -3.52
N THR A 64 -9.26 -43.85 -4.41
CA THR A 64 -8.02 -43.42 -5.05
C THR A 64 -7.63 -42.04 -4.55
N LEU A 65 -6.33 -41.80 -4.49
CA LEU A 65 -5.74 -40.52 -4.13
C LEU A 65 -4.55 -40.28 -5.06
N ASP A 66 -4.56 -39.15 -5.74
CA ASP A 66 -3.55 -38.75 -6.71
C ASP A 66 -3.07 -37.34 -6.36
N ASN A 67 -1.77 -37.20 -6.14
CA ASN A 67 -1.12 -35.95 -5.77
C ASN A 67 -0.09 -35.59 -6.83
N HIS A 68 -0.27 -34.45 -7.50
CA HIS A 68 0.71 -33.86 -8.41
C HIS A 68 1.44 -32.74 -7.69
N PHE A 69 2.76 -32.84 -7.56
CA PHE A 69 3.52 -31.88 -6.78
C PHE A 69 4.72 -31.32 -7.54
N ALA A 70 5.14 -30.12 -7.13
CA ALA A 70 6.35 -29.46 -7.58
C ALA A 70 7.29 -29.25 -6.40
N VAL A 71 8.57 -29.52 -6.61
CA VAL A 71 9.62 -29.38 -5.60
C VAL A 71 10.79 -28.58 -6.13
N ILE A 72 11.52 -27.95 -5.22
CA ILE A 72 12.82 -27.32 -5.46
C ILE A 72 13.88 -27.97 -4.56
N PRO A 73 15.18 -27.85 -4.86
CA PRO A 73 16.22 -28.29 -3.94
C PRO A 73 16.09 -27.63 -2.57
N ALA A 74 16.22 -28.39 -1.48
CA ALA A 74 15.97 -27.90 -0.12
C ALA A 74 17.01 -26.87 0.40
N ASP A 75 18.16 -26.76 -0.27
CA ASP A 75 19.19 -25.73 -0.02
C ASP A 75 18.86 -24.38 -0.66
N ARG A 76 17.83 -24.32 -1.51
CA ARG A 76 17.36 -23.08 -2.12
C ARG A 76 16.25 -22.45 -1.29
N THR A 77 16.35 -21.14 -1.11
CA THR A 77 15.28 -20.38 -0.46
C THR A 77 14.19 -20.07 -1.47
N TRP A 78 13.00 -20.63 -1.26
CA TRP A 78 11.83 -20.22 -2.04
C TRP A 78 11.33 -18.84 -1.58
N ARG A 79 11.05 -17.96 -2.53
CA ARG A 79 10.38 -16.69 -2.32
C ARG A 79 9.23 -16.59 -3.30
N PRO A 80 8.03 -16.12 -2.89
CA PRO A 80 6.97 -15.85 -3.84
C PRO A 80 7.43 -14.80 -4.84
N GLN A 81 6.84 -14.83 -6.03
CA GLN A 81 7.04 -13.74 -6.99
C GLN A 81 6.48 -12.45 -6.38
N PRO A 82 7.24 -11.34 -6.43
CA PRO A 82 6.74 -10.05 -5.94
C PRO A 82 5.46 -9.69 -6.69
N LEU A 83 4.40 -9.38 -5.94
CA LEU A 83 3.20 -8.78 -6.52
C LEU A 83 3.51 -7.37 -7.00
N LEU A 84 2.73 -6.90 -7.97
CA LEU A 84 2.78 -5.49 -8.38
C LEU A 84 2.46 -4.61 -7.17
N LYS A 85 3.25 -3.56 -6.99
CA LYS A 85 2.97 -2.56 -5.96
C LYS A 85 1.64 -1.87 -6.28
N PRO A 86 0.80 -1.59 -5.28
CA PRO A 86 -0.35 -0.72 -5.48
C PRO A 86 0.13 0.66 -5.94
N LEU A 87 -0.62 1.27 -6.85
CA LEU A 87 -0.35 2.61 -7.36
C LEU A 87 -1.57 3.50 -7.13
N VAL A 88 -1.32 4.77 -6.89
CA VAL A 88 -2.35 5.82 -6.81
C VAL A 88 -2.39 6.55 -8.14
N ASP A 89 -3.56 6.60 -8.77
CA ASP A 89 -3.77 7.15 -10.12
C ASP A 89 -3.61 8.68 -10.19
N GLY A 90 -3.54 9.38 -9.05
CA GLY A 90 -3.31 10.82 -8.99
C GLY A 90 -3.49 11.42 -7.60
N PRO A 91 -3.32 12.75 -7.47
CA PRO A 91 -3.39 13.44 -6.18
C PRO A 91 -4.74 13.23 -5.47
N GLN A 92 -4.70 13.17 -4.14
CA GLN A 92 -5.87 12.93 -3.30
C GLN A 92 -6.05 14.08 -2.30
N SER A 93 -7.29 14.42 -1.93
CA SER A 93 -7.50 15.36 -0.84
C SER A 93 -7.38 14.71 0.53
N ALA A 94 -6.88 15.48 1.49
CA ALA A 94 -6.73 15.09 2.88
C ALA A 94 -6.89 16.32 3.78
N VAL A 95 -7.17 16.11 5.06
CA VAL A 95 -7.32 17.18 6.06
C VAL A 95 -6.14 17.17 7.00
N VAL A 96 -5.54 18.34 7.25
CA VAL A 96 -4.41 18.49 8.19
C VAL A 96 -4.86 18.17 9.61
N THR A 97 -4.09 17.37 10.34
CA THR A 97 -4.40 16.94 11.71
C THR A 97 -3.30 17.31 12.68
N GLY A 98 -3.65 17.41 13.96
CA GLY A 98 -2.75 17.76 15.05
C GLY A 98 -3.37 17.48 16.42
N PRO A 99 -2.67 17.80 17.51
CA PRO A 99 -3.19 17.70 18.86
C PRO A 99 -4.44 18.57 19.07
N ALA A 100 -5.27 18.21 20.05
CA ALA A 100 -6.46 18.98 20.39
C ALA A 100 -6.07 20.40 20.86
N GLY A 101 -6.71 21.41 20.28
CA GLY A 101 -6.48 22.82 20.62
C GLY A 101 -5.29 23.46 19.90
N GLU A 102 -4.51 22.72 19.12
CA GLU A 102 -3.46 23.29 18.29
C GLU A 102 -3.98 23.69 16.91
N GLU A 103 -3.64 24.92 16.51
CA GLU A 103 -3.97 25.45 15.19
C GLU A 103 -2.91 25.13 14.14
N ILE A 104 -1.63 25.07 14.53
CA ILE A 104 -0.51 24.74 13.64
C ILE A 104 0.28 23.61 14.28
N PHE A 105 0.40 22.49 13.57
CA PHE A 105 1.16 21.33 14.01
C PHE A 105 2.12 20.87 12.92
N CYS A 106 3.39 21.23 13.05
CA CYS A 106 4.45 20.88 12.10
C CYS A 106 5.76 20.51 12.81
N ASP A 107 6.65 19.83 12.10
CA ASP A 107 8.01 19.54 12.58
C ASP A 107 9.03 20.62 12.19
N GLU A 108 10.31 20.38 12.52
CA GLU A 108 11.44 21.29 12.21
C GLU A 108 11.63 21.56 10.71
N HIS A 109 11.02 20.76 9.84
CA HIS A 109 11.07 20.90 8.39
C HIS A 109 9.77 21.46 7.80
N GLY A 110 8.81 21.90 8.63
CA GLY A 110 7.51 22.39 8.18
C GLY A 110 6.62 21.31 7.57
N ARG A 111 6.88 20.04 7.88
CA ARG A 111 6.03 18.91 7.45
C ARG A 111 4.77 18.87 8.32
N VAL A 112 3.67 18.40 7.75
CA VAL A 112 2.39 18.27 8.44
C VAL A 112 1.94 16.82 8.52
N ARG A 113 1.00 16.53 9.43
CA ARG A 113 0.25 15.28 9.44
C ARG A 113 -1.13 15.51 8.85
N VAL A 114 -1.67 14.50 8.18
CA VAL A 114 -2.97 14.58 7.51
C VAL A 114 -3.79 13.34 7.78
N LYS A 115 -5.10 13.44 7.55
CA LYS A 115 -6.00 12.32 7.48
C LYS A 115 -6.64 12.26 6.11
N PHE A 116 -6.46 11.12 5.44
CA PHE A 116 -7.12 10.85 4.18
C PHE A 116 -8.60 10.51 4.38
N ASN A 117 -9.43 10.84 3.40
CA ASN A 117 -10.87 10.60 3.48
C ASN A 117 -11.24 9.11 3.52
N TRP A 118 -10.37 8.24 2.98
CA TRP A 118 -10.54 6.80 3.00
C TRP A 118 -9.99 6.13 4.28
N ASP A 119 -9.31 6.88 5.15
CA ASP A 119 -8.73 6.35 6.38
C ASP A 119 -9.80 6.22 7.48
N ARG A 120 -10.25 4.98 7.67
CA ARG A 120 -11.28 4.61 8.65
C ARG A 120 -10.70 4.25 10.03
N TYR A 121 -9.41 3.98 10.11
CA TYR A 121 -8.82 3.32 11.28
C TYR A 121 -8.06 4.28 12.17
N ASN A 122 -7.39 5.28 11.59
CA ASN A 122 -6.58 6.18 12.39
C ASN A 122 -7.41 7.35 12.96
N PRO A 123 -7.13 7.78 14.20
CA PRO A 123 -7.76 8.94 14.80
C PRO A 123 -7.41 10.22 14.02
N SER A 124 -8.30 11.23 14.05
CA SER A 124 -8.07 12.54 13.43
C SER A 124 -7.25 13.47 14.35
N ASN A 125 -6.09 13.00 14.83
CA ASN A 125 -5.26 13.71 15.80
C ASN A 125 -3.78 13.69 15.37
N GLN A 126 -2.86 13.98 16.30
CA GLN A 126 -1.43 13.97 16.03
C GLN A 126 -0.88 12.62 15.57
N GLU A 127 -1.63 11.51 15.57
CA GLU A 127 -1.17 10.17 15.15
C GLU A 127 -1.76 9.72 13.80
N SER A 128 -2.48 10.60 13.07
CA SER A 128 -3.21 10.22 11.85
C SER A 128 -2.34 9.65 10.73
N SER A 129 -1.13 10.18 10.53
CA SER A 129 -0.26 9.79 9.41
C SER A 129 1.21 9.90 9.76
N CYS A 130 2.09 9.64 8.80
CA CYS A 130 3.48 10.10 8.86
C CYS A 130 3.59 11.61 8.58
N TRP A 131 4.79 12.18 8.75
CA TRP A 131 5.09 13.56 8.37
C TRP A 131 5.19 13.70 6.86
N ILE A 132 4.40 14.60 6.28
CA ILE A 132 4.33 14.86 4.83
C ILE A 132 4.93 16.23 4.52
N ARG A 133 5.78 16.30 3.49
CA ARG A 133 6.38 17.56 3.04
C ARG A 133 5.34 18.47 2.42
N VAL A 134 5.40 19.75 2.74
CA VAL A 134 4.53 20.76 2.15
C VAL A 134 5.26 21.48 1.02
N ALA A 135 4.69 21.45 -0.19
CA ALA A 135 5.22 22.21 -1.31
C ALA A 135 4.99 23.70 -1.08
N GLN A 136 6.06 24.48 -1.23
CA GLN A 136 6.06 25.93 -1.05
C GLN A 136 6.13 26.62 -2.41
N ALA A 137 5.57 27.83 -2.52
CA ALA A 137 5.65 28.63 -3.74
C ALA A 137 7.10 28.99 -4.12
N TRP A 138 7.98 29.12 -3.13
CA TRP A 138 9.41 29.34 -3.31
C TRP A 138 10.19 28.86 -2.09
N ALA A 139 11.22 28.05 -2.31
CA ALA A 139 12.11 27.57 -1.26
C ALA A 139 13.58 27.67 -1.70
N GLY A 140 14.41 28.32 -0.88
CA GLY A 140 15.85 28.43 -1.02
C GLY A 140 16.57 28.12 0.30
N THR A 141 17.90 28.03 0.27
CA THR A 141 18.69 27.71 1.46
C THR A 141 18.66 28.86 2.46
N GLY A 142 17.82 28.76 3.49
CA GLY A 142 17.68 29.79 4.54
C GLY A 142 16.80 30.99 4.17
N PHE A 143 16.15 30.97 3.00
CA PHE A 143 15.23 32.02 2.54
C PHE A 143 14.12 31.40 1.69
N GLY A 144 12.93 32.01 1.70
CA GLY A 144 11.81 31.53 0.89
C GLY A 144 10.46 31.96 1.43
N ASN A 145 9.40 31.45 0.82
CA ASN A 145 8.04 31.55 1.31
C ASN A 145 7.73 30.32 2.18
N LEU A 146 7.13 30.55 3.35
CA LEU A 146 6.67 29.49 4.24
C LEU A 146 5.21 29.72 4.60
N ALA A 147 4.32 28.95 3.96
CA ALA A 147 2.92 28.85 4.30
C ALA A 147 2.65 27.44 4.81
N ILE A 148 2.48 27.30 6.13
CA ILE A 148 2.18 26.02 6.78
C ILE A 148 0.66 25.85 6.87
N PRO A 149 0.10 24.77 6.30
CA PRO A 149 -1.31 24.43 6.45
C PRO A 149 -1.70 24.25 7.93
N ARG A 150 -2.82 24.85 8.33
CA ARG A 150 -3.36 24.78 9.70
C ARG A 150 -4.18 23.51 9.90
N VAL A 151 -4.27 23.03 11.13
CA VAL A 151 -5.13 21.90 11.51
C VAL A 151 -6.57 22.17 11.07
N GLY A 152 -7.19 21.20 10.41
CA GLY A 152 -8.53 21.31 9.84
C GLY A 152 -8.58 21.85 8.40
N GLN A 153 -7.47 22.34 7.83
CA GLN A 153 -7.43 22.74 6.42
C GLN A 153 -7.35 21.53 5.48
N GLU A 154 -8.05 21.62 4.35
CA GLU A 154 -7.93 20.67 3.26
C GLU A 154 -6.68 20.95 2.44
N VAL A 155 -5.93 19.89 2.14
CA VAL A 155 -4.74 19.90 1.29
C VAL A 155 -4.87 18.84 0.20
N ILE A 156 -4.21 19.07 -0.92
CA ILE A 156 -4.03 18.07 -1.96
C ILE A 156 -2.70 17.38 -1.71
N VAL A 157 -2.71 16.06 -1.61
CA VAL A 157 -1.53 15.21 -1.40
C VAL A 157 -1.24 14.45 -2.67
N ASP A 158 -0.04 14.64 -3.20
CA ASP A 158 0.50 13.90 -4.33
C ASP A 158 1.45 12.80 -3.86
N PHE A 159 1.51 11.74 -4.67
CA PHE A 159 2.25 10.51 -4.41
C PHE A 159 3.41 10.43 -5.40
N LEU A 160 4.65 10.55 -4.92
CA LEU A 160 5.83 10.50 -5.79
C LEU A 160 5.89 9.13 -6.48
N ASN A 161 5.80 9.16 -7.82
CA ASN A 161 5.70 7.98 -8.69
C ASN A 161 4.44 7.12 -8.44
N GLY A 162 3.39 7.68 -7.83
CA GLY A 162 2.17 6.97 -7.48
C GLY A 162 2.35 5.90 -6.39
N ASP A 163 3.50 5.83 -5.71
CA ASP A 163 3.77 4.82 -4.67
C ASP A 163 3.16 5.27 -3.33
N PRO A 164 2.14 4.58 -2.77
CA PRO A 164 1.60 4.84 -1.44
C PRO A 164 2.49 4.27 -0.33
N GLY A 165 3.79 4.14 -0.58
CA GLY A 165 4.80 3.57 0.30
C GLY A 165 5.23 4.52 1.42
N PRO A 166 6.54 4.59 1.76
CA PRO A 166 7.03 5.37 2.87
C PRO A 166 6.76 6.88 2.75
N ALA A 167 6.63 7.53 3.92
CA ALA A 167 6.36 8.96 4.13
C ALA A 167 7.10 9.94 3.22
N ASP A 168 8.34 9.60 2.87
CA ASP A 168 9.24 10.48 2.14
C ASP A 168 8.82 10.73 0.68
N HIS A 169 7.84 9.97 0.20
CA HIS A 169 7.30 10.05 -1.14
C HIS A 169 6.06 10.95 -1.26
N TYR A 170 5.58 11.58 -0.18
CA TYR A 170 4.39 12.43 -0.24
C TYR A 170 4.71 13.93 -0.31
N GLY A 171 3.95 14.66 -1.12
CA GLY A 171 3.94 16.13 -1.16
C GLY A 171 2.53 16.68 -0.99
N ALA A 172 2.31 17.53 0.00
CA ALA A 172 1.04 18.21 0.24
C ALA A 172 1.10 19.68 -0.22
N TYR A 173 0.02 20.19 -0.80
CA TYR A 173 -0.10 21.61 -1.14
C TYR A 173 -1.52 22.11 -0.88
N LEU A 174 -1.63 23.40 -0.59
CA LEU A 174 -2.94 24.05 -0.44
C LEU A 174 -3.65 24.09 -1.80
N PRO A 175 -4.95 23.74 -1.86
CA PRO A 175 -5.71 23.92 -3.08
C PRO A 175 -5.75 25.41 -3.46
N PRO A 176 -5.82 25.75 -4.75
CA PRO A 176 -6.06 27.13 -5.18
C PRO A 176 -7.33 27.65 -4.50
N GLY A 177 -7.22 28.81 -3.85
CA GLY A 177 -8.29 29.36 -3.03
C GLY A 177 -9.60 29.44 -3.81
N LYS A 178 -10.72 29.00 -3.17
CA LYS A 178 -12.04 29.34 -3.69
C LYS A 178 -12.11 30.86 -3.81
N PRO A 179 -12.59 31.43 -4.94
CA PRO A 179 -12.71 32.87 -5.06
C PRO A 179 -13.56 33.39 -3.90
N HIS A 180 -12.97 34.23 -3.07
CA HIS A 180 -13.70 34.95 -2.05
C HIS A 180 -14.72 35.85 -2.77
N PRO A 181 -15.98 35.94 -2.32
CA PRO A 181 -16.87 36.99 -2.83
C PRO A 181 -16.15 38.32 -2.64
N ARG A 182 -15.89 39.04 -3.73
CA ARG A 182 -15.41 40.42 -3.64
C ARG A 182 -16.47 41.16 -2.85
N GLN A 183 -16.12 41.77 -1.73
CA GLN A 183 -16.99 42.76 -1.14
C GLN A 183 -17.21 43.83 -2.23
N PRO A 184 -18.45 44.20 -2.57
CA PRO A 184 -18.68 45.35 -3.42
C PRO A 184 -17.98 46.53 -2.75
N ALA A 185 -17.24 47.31 -3.54
CA ALA A 185 -16.70 48.58 -3.06
C ALA A 185 -17.88 49.36 -2.48
N GLY A 186 -17.79 49.74 -1.21
CA GLY A 186 -18.73 50.70 -0.67
C GLY A 186 -18.56 51.99 -1.47
N ASP A 187 -19.65 52.49 -2.01
CA ASP A 187 -19.71 53.85 -2.55
C ASP A 187 -19.56 54.82 -1.35
N GLU A 188 -18.32 55.06 -0.93
CA GLU A 188 -17.96 56.19 -0.06
C GLU A 188 -17.86 57.45 -0.93
N ASP A 189 -19.01 57.98 -1.35
CA ASP A 189 -19.15 59.33 -1.91
C ASP A 189 -20.56 59.85 -1.60
N ALA A 190 -20.82 60.10 -0.32
CA ALA A 190 -21.88 61.00 0.14
C ALA A 190 -21.54 61.48 1.55
N ASP A 191 -20.41 62.19 1.68
CA ASP A 191 -20.20 63.07 2.82
C ASP A 191 -21.22 64.21 2.71
N ASP A 192 -22.22 64.09 3.59
CA ASP A 192 -23.17 65.10 4.01
C ASP A 192 -22.37 66.32 4.50
N ASP A 193 -22.45 67.44 3.78
CA ASP A 193 -21.79 68.70 4.14
C ASP A 193 -22.82 69.58 4.85
N PRO A 194 -22.80 69.69 6.19
CA PRO A 194 -23.56 70.71 6.89
C PRO A 194 -22.70 71.98 6.96
N LEU A 195 -23.24 73.12 6.51
CA LEU A 195 -23.32 74.38 7.27
C LEU A 195 -23.70 75.61 6.40
N GLU A 196 -24.83 76.20 6.83
CA GLU A 196 -25.27 77.61 6.83
C GLU A 196 -24.46 78.77 6.19
N ASN A 197 -25.26 79.72 5.67
CA ASN A 197 -25.09 81.20 5.56
C ASN A 197 -24.38 81.82 4.34
N LEU A 198 -25.17 82.14 3.30
CA LEU A 198 -25.51 83.52 2.83
C LEU A 198 -26.49 83.48 1.67
#